data_AF-A0A9P6F8E6-F1
#
_entry.id   AF-A0A9P6F8E6-F1
#
_cell.length_a   1.000
_cell.length_b   1.000
_cell.length_c   1.000
_cell.angle_alpha   90.00
_cell.angle_beta   90.00
_cell.angle_gamma   90.00
#
_symmetry.space_group_name_H-M   'P 1'
#
loop_
_entity.id
_entity.type
_entity.pdbx_description
1 polymer ?
#
loop_
_entity_poly.entity_id
_entity_poly.type
_entity_poly.pdbx_seq_one_letter_code
_entity_poly.pdbx_strand_id
1 'polypeptide(L)'
;MAKVFENTSFKNVPLSTFSGYPNENVQAWLSELDEYLGAVNANSAQKVTAAHLLMRDNARQWLKLCPAAPENTDPWEYFKKFTKYIAEFQDLCSQIDDITEPEALHTFLMGLEPAIQAHFTRNPTLRQDLNTVMQVAESLDNVTKPANVPEAPNQEISLRWKPLES
;
A
#
# COMPACT_ATOMS: atom_id res chain seq x y z
N MET A 1 18.77 -43.40 26.58
CA MET A 1 19.57 -43.38 25.34
C MET A 1 19.47 -42.01 24.71
N ALA A 2 20.45 -41.14 24.98
CA ALA A 2 20.52 -39.80 24.37
C ALA A 2 21.17 -39.95 22.99
N LYS A 3 20.41 -39.69 21.92
CA LYS A 3 21.00 -39.56 20.58
C LYS A 3 21.74 -38.23 20.52
N VAL A 4 23.05 -38.39 20.43
CA VAL A 4 24.08 -37.40 20.15
C VAL A 4 23.65 -36.54 18.96
N PHE A 5 23.36 -35.25 19.21
CA PHE A 5 23.24 -34.22 18.18
C PHE A 5 24.65 -33.75 17.78
N GLU A 6 25.40 -34.61 17.10
CA GLU A 6 26.65 -34.23 16.44
C GLU A 6 26.44 -34.35 14.93
N ASN A 7 26.19 -33.19 14.31
CA ASN A 7 26.63 -32.77 12.98
C ASN A 7 25.61 -31.79 12.39
N THR A 8 25.83 -30.50 12.62
CA THR A 8 25.87 -29.51 11.54
C THR A 8 26.26 -28.15 12.13
N SER A 9 27.29 -27.56 11.52
CA SER A 9 27.91 -26.31 11.92
C SER A 9 27.08 -25.09 11.47
N PHE A 10 25.82 -24.99 11.91
CA PHE A 10 24.94 -23.81 11.69
C PHE A 10 24.75 -22.98 12.97
N LYS A 11 25.69 -23.05 13.92
CA LYS A 11 25.65 -22.24 15.14
C LYS A 11 25.90 -20.77 14.76
N ASN A 12 24.82 -19.98 14.80
CA ASN A 12 24.81 -18.51 14.91
C ASN A 12 24.90 -17.69 13.62
N VAL A 13 24.22 -18.07 12.53
CA VAL A 13 23.83 -17.04 11.55
C VAL A 13 22.54 -16.39 12.06
N PRO A 14 22.57 -15.12 12.51
CA PRO A 14 21.35 -14.43 12.89
C PRO A 14 20.47 -14.31 11.64
N LEU A 15 19.25 -14.85 11.70
CA LEU A 15 18.29 -14.71 10.62
C LEU A 15 17.99 -13.24 10.37
N SER A 16 18.07 -12.83 9.12
CA SER A 16 17.69 -11.47 8.71
C SER A 16 16.24 -11.17 9.08
N THR A 17 15.99 -10.00 9.66
CA THR A 17 14.64 -9.47 9.86
C THR A 17 14.14 -8.78 8.60
N PHE A 18 12.83 -8.71 8.41
CA PHE A 18 12.21 -8.00 7.29
C PHE A 18 11.21 -6.96 7.79
N SER A 19 11.43 -5.70 7.41
CA SER A 19 10.69 -4.55 7.94
C SER A 19 9.56 -4.12 7.01
N GLY A 20 9.63 -4.50 5.74
CA GLY A 20 8.66 -4.13 4.70
C GLY A 20 8.90 -2.73 4.15
N TYR A 21 10.16 -2.32 4.05
CA TYR A 21 10.53 -1.09 3.34
C TYR A 21 10.84 -1.37 1.85
N PRO A 22 10.61 -0.42 0.93
CA PRO A 22 10.80 -0.62 -0.51
C PRO A 22 12.23 -0.99 -0.92
N ASN A 23 13.23 -0.61 -0.12
CA ASN A 23 14.63 -0.92 -0.37
C ASN A 23 15.04 -2.34 0.09
N GLU A 24 14.17 -3.06 0.79
CA GLU A 24 14.43 -4.43 1.24
C GLU A 24 14.01 -5.46 0.18
N ASN A 25 14.87 -6.46 -0.05
CA ASN A 25 14.58 -7.51 -1.03
C ASN A 25 13.84 -8.68 -0.37
N VAL A 26 12.51 -8.68 -0.50
CA VAL A 26 11.63 -9.73 0.02
C VAL A 26 11.97 -11.13 -0.51
N GLN A 27 12.40 -11.23 -1.77
CA GLN A 27 12.72 -12.51 -2.41
C GLN A 27 14.00 -13.12 -1.81
N ALA A 28 15.03 -12.30 -1.62
CA ALA A 28 16.28 -12.71 -0.99
C ALA A 28 16.03 -13.17 0.46
N TRP A 29 15.22 -12.40 1.21
CA TRP A 29 14.85 -12.74 2.59
C TRP A 29 14.07 -14.06 2.68
N LEU A 30 13.06 -14.27 1.82
CA LEU A 30 12.29 -15.51 1.79
C LEU A 30 13.16 -16.73 1.43
N SER A 31 14.13 -16.55 0.52
CA SER A 31 15.07 -17.61 0.14
C SER A 31 16.00 -17.98 1.30
N GLU A 32 16.57 -17.00 2.01
CA GLU A 32 17.40 -17.23 3.21
C GLU A 32 16.61 -17.99 4.28
N LEU A 33 15.37 -17.56 4.52
CA LEU A 33 14.52 -18.16 5.53
C LEU A 33 14.11 -19.59 5.17
N ASP A 34 13.83 -19.87 3.90
CA ASP A 34 13.47 -21.21 3.43
C ASP A 34 14.66 -22.19 3.50
N GLU A 35 15.88 -21.74 3.19
CA GLU A 35 17.09 -22.53 3.30
C GLU A 35 17.38 -22.90 4.76
N TYR A 36 17.35 -21.92 5.66
CA TYR A 36 17.58 -22.15 7.08
C TYR A 36 16.51 -23.07 7.69
N LEU A 37 15.23 -22.80 7.40
CA LEU A 37 14.13 -23.59 7.94
C LEU A 37 14.05 -24.99 7.32
N GLY A 38 14.51 -25.14 6.07
CA GLY A 38 14.73 -26.43 5.43
C GLY A 38 15.83 -27.23 6.12
N ALA A 39 16.94 -26.60 6.50
CA ALA A 39 18.04 -27.25 7.21
C ALA A 39 17.64 -27.78 8.59
N VAL A 40 16.71 -27.12 9.29
CA VAL A 40 16.15 -27.59 10.57
C VAL A 40 14.89 -28.46 10.41
N ASN A 41 14.52 -28.80 9.18
CA ASN A 41 13.36 -29.63 8.84
C ASN A 41 12.03 -29.11 9.44
N ALA A 42 11.83 -27.80 9.43
CA ALA A 42 10.61 -27.16 9.92
C ALA A 42 9.42 -27.42 8.98
N ASN A 43 8.27 -27.75 9.57
CA ASN A 43 7.02 -27.88 8.82
C ASN A 43 6.43 -26.51 8.44
N SER A 44 5.48 -26.48 7.51
CA SER A 44 4.93 -25.23 6.95
C SER A 44 4.36 -24.28 8.02
N ALA A 45 3.68 -24.81 9.04
CA ALA A 45 3.15 -23.99 10.14
C ALA A 45 4.26 -23.38 11.02
N GLN A 46 5.32 -24.15 11.28
CA GLN A 46 6.52 -23.66 11.97
C GLN A 46 7.23 -22.59 11.13
N LYS A 47 7.29 -22.76 9.80
CA LYS A 47 7.89 -21.76 8.92
C LYS A 47 7.14 -20.43 8.93
N VAL A 48 5.81 -20.47 8.85
CA VAL A 48 4.96 -19.28 8.97
C VAL A 48 5.16 -18.60 10.32
N THR A 49 5.20 -19.37 11.40
CA THR A 49 5.43 -18.84 12.75
C THR A 49 6.80 -18.16 12.88
N ALA A 50 7.85 -18.78 12.34
CA ALA A 50 9.20 -18.21 12.33
C ALA A 50 9.26 -16.92 11.51
N ALA A 51 8.63 -16.89 10.33
CA ALA A 51 8.54 -15.68 9.51
C ALA A 51 7.84 -14.55 10.24
N HIS A 52 6.72 -14.82 10.92
CA HIS A 52 6.01 -13.82 11.73
C HIS A 52 6.90 -13.22 12.83
N LEU A 53 7.74 -14.05 13.45
CA LEU A 53 8.69 -13.61 14.48
C LEU A 53 9.83 -12.75 13.93
N LEU A 54 10.13 -12.83 12.64
CA LEU A 54 11.21 -12.09 11.98
C LEU A 54 10.72 -10.84 11.22
N MET A 55 9.41 -10.72 11.01
CA MET A 55 8.81 -9.51 10.44
C MET A 55 8.73 -8.37 11.47
N ARG A 56 9.02 -7.15 11.02
CA ARG A 56 9.05 -5.90 11.80
C ARG A 56 8.21 -4.82 11.11
N ASP A 57 7.96 -3.72 11.81
CA ASP A 57 7.38 -2.49 11.26
C ASP A 57 6.19 -2.66 10.29
N ASN A 58 6.34 -2.23 9.03
CA ASN A 58 5.29 -2.30 8.01
C ASN A 58 4.91 -3.75 7.70
N ALA A 59 5.90 -4.65 7.63
CA ALA A 59 5.67 -6.06 7.41
C ALA A 59 4.75 -6.67 8.50
N ARG A 60 4.86 -6.23 9.77
CA ARG A 60 3.92 -6.66 10.82
C ARG A 60 2.50 -6.16 10.62
N GLN A 61 2.32 -5.01 9.99
CA GLN A 61 0.97 -4.53 9.67
C GLN A 61 0.33 -5.39 8.59
N TRP A 62 1.09 -5.83 7.60
CA TRP A 62 0.60 -6.73 6.53
C TRP A 62 0.10 -8.05 7.09
N LEU A 63 0.79 -8.59 8.10
CA LEU A 63 0.38 -9.83 8.76
C LEU A 63 -1.01 -9.76 9.38
N LYS A 64 -1.41 -8.59 9.90
CA LYS A 64 -2.77 -8.40 10.46
C LYS A 64 -3.84 -8.46 9.39
N LEU A 65 -3.47 -8.14 8.15
CA LEU A 65 -4.34 -8.16 6.98
C LEU A 65 -4.22 -9.48 6.21
N CYS A 66 -3.29 -10.36 6.59
CA CYS A 66 -3.10 -11.65 5.94
C CYS A 66 -4.31 -12.56 6.19
N PRO A 67 -5.01 -13.02 5.14
CA PRO A 67 -6.04 -14.02 5.29
C PRO A 67 -5.43 -15.33 5.78
N ALA A 68 -6.25 -16.17 6.44
CA ALA A 68 -5.86 -17.55 6.66
C ALA A 68 -5.67 -18.28 5.32
N ALA A 69 -4.72 -19.21 5.27
CA ALA A 69 -4.52 -20.04 4.08
C ALA A 69 -5.79 -20.86 3.78
N PRO A 70 -6.21 -20.99 2.50
CA PRO A 70 -7.34 -21.85 2.12
C PRO A 70 -7.08 -23.31 2.50
N GLU A 71 -8.15 -24.09 2.79
CA GLU A 71 -8.07 -25.48 3.28
C GLU A 71 -7.23 -26.46 2.41
N ASN A 72 -6.95 -26.12 1.15
CA ASN A 72 -6.18 -26.94 0.22
C ASN A 72 -4.83 -26.33 -0.19
N THR A 73 -4.36 -25.31 0.53
CA THR A 73 -3.10 -24.64 0.22
C THR A 73 -2.09 -24.86 1.34
N ASP A 74 -0.85 -25.17 0.97
CA ASP A 74 0.25 -25.18 1.92
C ASP A 74 0.40 -23.78 2.58
N PRO A 75 0.35 -23.68 3.92
CA PRO A 75 0.40 -22.38 4.61
C PRO A 75 1.66 -21.57 4.30
N TRP A 76 2.79 -22.24 4.07
CA TRP A 76 4.06 -21.59 3.77
C TRP A 76 4.10 -21.04 2.35
N GLU A 77 3.62 -21.82 1.37
CA GLU A 77 3.48 -21.34 -0.02
C GLU A 77 2.48 -20.19 -0.13
N TYR A 78 1.38 -20.24 0.62
CA TYR A 78 0.41 -19.14 0.68
C TYR A 78 1.05 -17.87 1.24
N PHE A 79 1.76 -18.00 2.37
CA PHE A 79 2.47 -16.90 3.01
C PHE A 79 3.50 -16.24 2.08
N LYS A 80 4.31 -17.03 1.37
CA LYS A 80 5.29 -16.52 0.39
C LYS A 80 4.61 -15.71 -0.71
N LYS A 81 3.52 -16.21 -1.28
CA LYS A 81 2.77 -15.51 -2.34
C LYS A 81 2.19 -14.19 -1.84
N PHE A 82 1.55 -14.21 -0.67
CA PHE A 82 0.97 -13.01 -0.06
C PHE A 82 2.03 -11.94 0.23
N THR A 83 3.16 -12.35 0.82
CA THR A 83 4.24 -11.42 1.18
C THR A 83 4.87 -10.77 -0.05
N LYS A 84 5.08 -11.54 -1.14
CA LYS A 84 5.55 -10.98 -2.41
C LYS A 84 4.55 -10.02 -3.03
N TYR A 85 3.27 -10.40 -3.08
CA TYR A 85 2.21 -9.56 -3.63
C TYR A 85 2.15 -8.20 -2.93
N ILE A 86 2.24 -8.16 -1.60
CA ILE A 86 2.21 -6.88 -0.88
C ILE A 86 3.47 -6.06 -1.16
N ALA A 87 4.66 -6.69 -1.19
CA ALA A 87 5.89 -5.97 -1.52
C ALA A 87 5.85 -5.37 -2.94
N GLU A 88 5.36 -6.12 -3.92
CA GLU A 88 5.15 -5.64 -5.30
C GLU A 88 4.10 -4.52 -5.35
N PHE A 89 3.00 -4.67 -4.61
CA PHE A 89 1.96 -3.63 -4.53
C PHE A 89 2.51 -2.34 -3.92
N GLN A 90 3.34 -2.43 -2.89
CA GLN A 90 3.98 -1.25 -2.30
C GLN A 90 5.00 -0.60 -3.23
N ASP A 91 5.75 -1.39 -3.98
CA ASP A 91 6.64 -0.87 -5.02
C ASP A 91 5.83 -0.13 -6.09
N LEU A 92 4.72 -0.71 -6.55
CA LEU A 92 3.79 -0.05 -7.46
C LEU A 92 3.17 1.23 -6.87
N CYS A 93 2.75 1.23 -5.61
CA CYS A 93 2.27 2.44 -4.94
C CYS A 93 3.37 3.51 -4.85
N SER A 94 4.61 3.11 -4.57
CA SER A 94 5.75 4.04 -4.54
C SER A 94 6.05 4.63 -5.92
N GLN A 95 5.78 3.88 -7.00
CA GLN A 95 5.89 4.38 -8.38
C GLN A 95 4.73 5.33 -8.76
N ILE A 96 3.60 5.28 -8.05
CA ILE A 96 2.45 6.17 -8.26
C ILE A 96 2.61 7.49 -7.48
N ASP A 97 3.39 7.50 -6.40
CA ASP A 97 3.66 8.68 -5.54
C ASP A 97 4.74 9.64 -6.11
N ASP A 98 4.78 9.81 -7.43
CA ASP A 98 5.59 10.82 -8.12
C ASP A 98 4.70 11.83 -8.86
N ILE A 99 3.59 12.25 -8.23
CA ILE A 99 3.04 13.57 -8.53
C ILE A 99 3.80 14.54 -7.63
N THR A 100 4.76 15.24 -8.22
CA THR A 100 5.43 16.34 -7.52
C THR A 100 4.37 17.37 -7.13
N GLU A 101 4.56 18.09 -6.02
CA GLU A 101 3.62 19.14 -5.58
C GLU A 101 3.22 20.12 -6.72
N PRO A 102 4.13 20.52 -7.64
CA PRO A 102 3.78 21.27 -8.84
C PRO A 102 2.82 20.55 -9.81
N GLU A 103 2.98 19.24 -10.01
CA GLU A 103 2.09 18.42 -10.85
C GLU A 103 0.73 18.20 -10.18
N ALA A 104 0.71 18.10 -8.84
CA ALA A 104 -0.52 18.00 -8.05
C ALA A 104 -1.32 19.30 -8.18
N LEU A 105 -0.65 20.43 -8.02
CA LEU A 105 -1.20 21.76 -8.20
C LEU A 105 -1.73 21.96 -9.62
N HIS A 106 -0.95 21.57 -10.63
CA HIS A 106 -1.35 21.70 -12.02
C HIS A 106 -2.59 20.84 -12.32
N THR A 107 -2.60 19.58 -11.89
CA THR A 107 -3.71 18.64 -12.11
C THR A 107 -4.96 19.09 -11.37
N PHE A 108 -4.82 19.56 -10.13
CA PHE A 108 -5.92 20.10 -9.33
C PHE A 108 -6.51 21.36 -9.97
N LEU A 109 -5.67 22.33 -10.36
CA LEU A 109 -6.12 23.57 -11.00
C LEU A 109 -6.83 23.29 -12.35
N MET A 110 -6.35 22.32 -13.12
CA MET A 110 -7.00 21.90 -14.37
C MET A 110 -8.37 21.26 -14.15
N GLY A 111 -8.61 20.64 -12.99
CA GLY A 111 -9.86 20.01 -12.61
C GLY A 111 -10.91 20.94 -11.98
N LEU A 112 -10.57 22.19 -11.64
CA LEU A 112 -11.49 23.14 -11.02
C LEU A 112 -12.50 23.72 -12.03
N GLU A 113 -13.64 24.23 -11.57
CA GLU A 113 -14.60 24.92 -12.43
C GLU A 113 -13.98 26.19 -13.05
N PRO A 114 -14.27 26.56 -14.33
CA PRO A 114 -13.64 27.69 -15.01
C PRO A 114 -13.72 29.03 -14.24
N ALA A 115 -14.79 29.25 -13.47
CA ALA A 115 -14.95 30.43 -12.62
C ALA A 115 -13.90 30.48 -11.48
N ILE A 116 -13.61 29.34 -10.87
CA ILE A 116 -12.62 29.17 -9.81
C ILE A 116 -11.20 29.19 -10.41
N GLN A 117 -11.00 28.57 -11.57
CA GLN A 117 -9.72 28.65 -12.31
C GLN A 117 -9.33 30.09 -12.63
N ALA A 118 -10.31 30.93 -13.04
CA ALA A 118 -10.08 32.34 -13.32
C ALA A 118 -9.61 33.12 -12.08
N HIS A 119 -10.07 32.74 -10.89
CA HIS A 119 -9.64 33.35 -9.62
C HIS A 119 -8.16 33.07 -9.34
N PHE A 120 -7.71 31.83 -9.51
CA PHE A 120 -6.30 31.47 -9.36
C PHE A 120 -5.43 32.00 -10.50
N THR A 121 -5.99 32.28 -11.67
CA THR A 121 -5.28 32.92 -12.79
C THR A 121 -5.02 34.40 -12.55
N ARG A 122 -5.92 35.07 -11.82
CA ARG A 122 -5.77 36.47 -11.42
C ARG A 122 -4.88 36.65 -10.18
N ASN A 123 -4.72 35.60 -9.35
CA ASN A 123 -3.97 35.64 -8.09
C ASN A 123 -2.90 34.53 -8.05
N PRO A 124 -1.75 34.72 -8.73
CA PRO A 124 -0.70 33.71 -8.81
C PRO A 124 -0.02 33.42 -7.47
N THR A 125 -0.10 34.34 -6.50
CA THR A 125 0.44 34.16 -5.13
C THR A 125 -0.29 33.08 -4.34
N LEU A 126 -1.49 32.67 -4.75
CA LEU A 126 -2.28 31.61 -4.09
C LEU A 126 -1.94 30.21 -4.60
N ARG A 127 -1.03 30.07 -5.59
CA ARG A 127 -0.62 28.80 -6.20
C ARG A 127 0.66 28.20 -5.58
N GLN A 128 1.01 28.59 -4.37
CA GLN A 128 2.28 28.22 -3.75
C GLN A 128 2.31 26.80 -3.22
N ASP A 129 1.19 26.34 -2.65
CA ASP A 129 1.06 25.02 -2.06
C ASP A 129 -0.33 24.45 -2.34
N LEU A 130 -0.42 23.13 -2.44
CA LEU A 130 -1.65 22.44 -2.81
C LEU A 130 -2.77 22.66 -1.78
N ASN A 131 -2.41 22.74 -0.50
CA ASN A 131 -3.36 22.87 0.59
C ASN A 131 -4.08 24.23 0.57
N THR A 132 -3.35 25.32 0.34
CA THR A 132 -3.91 26.67 0.16
C THR A 132 -4.85 26.73 -1.04
N VAL A 133 -4.49 26.11 -2.17
CA VAL A 133 -5.36 26.07 -3.36
C VAL A 133 -6.64 25.29 -3.08
N MET A 134 -6.55 24.15 -2.36
CA MET A 134 -7.72 23.36 -1.98
C MET A 134 -8.67 24.12 -1.05
N GLN A 135 -8.14 24.78 0.00
CA GLN A 135 -8.96 25.56 0.94
C GLN A 135 -9.63 26.76 0.27
N VAL A 136 -8.91 27.46 -0.61
CA VAL A 136 -9.48 28.60 -1.35
C VAL A 136 -10.53 28.12 -2.35
N ALA A 137 -10.28 27.01 -3.07
CA ALA A 137 -11.25 26.43 -3.99
C ALA A 137 -12.54 25.99 -3.27
N GLU A 138 -12.44 25.34 -2.11
CA GLU A 138 -13.58 24.95 -1.28
C GLU A 138 -14.37 26.19 -0.79
N SER A 139 -13.66 27.23 -0.34
CA SER A 139 -14.31 28.47 0.07
C SER A 139 -15.05 29.17 -1.08
N LEU A 140 -14.54 29.06 -2.32
CA LEU A 140 -15.14 29.63 -3.51
C LEU A 140 -16.34 28.80 -3.99
N ASP A 141 -16.26 27.46 -3.97
CA ASP A 141 -17.38 26.58 -4.33
C ASP A 141 -18.61 26.79 -3.42
N ASN A 142 -18.36 26.99 -2.12
CA ASN A 142 -19.39 27.31 -1.13
C ASN A 142 -20.06 28.69 -1.36
N VAL A 143 -19.41 29.59 -2.11
CA VAL A 143 -19.99 30.90 -2.50
C VAL A 143 -20.78 30.79 -3.81
N THR A 144 -20.40 29.89 -4.72
CA THR A 144 -21.10 29.67 -6.01
C THR A 144 -22.35 28.81 -5.89
N LYS A 145 -22.50 27.98 -4.86
CA LYS A 145 -23.76 27.30 -4.53
C LYS A 145 -24.57 28.16 -3.57
N PRO A 146 -25.60 28.92 -4.02
CA PRO A 146 -26.47 29.61 -3.08
C PRO A 146 -27.18 28.58 -2.21
N ALA A 147 -27.09 28.77 -0.89
CA ALA A 147 -27.67 27.96 0.18
C ALA A 147 -29.22 28.00 0.23
N ASN A 148 -29.91 27.99 -0.92
CA ASN A 148 -31.36 28.05 -0.96
C ASN A 148 -31.95 27.43 -2.24
N VAL A 149 -31.73 26.13 -2.44
CA VAL A 149 -32.60 25.32 -3.30
C VAL A 149 -33.22 24.23 -2.41
N PRO A 150 -34.54 24.26 -2.15
CA PRO A 150 -35.18 23.25 -1.34
C PRO A 150 -35.08 21.89 -2.05
N GLU A 151 -34.64 20.90 -1.28
CA GLU A 151 -34.52 19.50 -1.63
C GLU A 151 -35.86 18.99 -2.20
N ALA A 152 -35.92 18.82 -3.53
CA ALA A 152 -37.03 18.13 -4.18
C ALA A 152 -36.73 16.62 -4.19
N PRO A 153 -37.70 15.77 -3.80
CA PRO A 153 -37.45 14.36 -3.56
C PRO A 153 -37.35 13.56 -4.87
N ASN A 154 -36.40 12.64 -4.91
CA ASN A 154 -36.31 11.47 -5.81
C ASN A 154 -36.42 11.74 -7.32
N GLN A 155 -35.29 11.69 -8.05
CA GLN A 155 -35.17 10.90 -9.29
C GLN A 155 -33.71 10.42 -9.50
N GLU A 156 -33.53 9.11 -9.34
CA GLU A 156 -32.53 8.21 -9.93
C GLU A 156 -31.22 8.82 -10.50
N ILE A 157 -30.15 8.81 -9.70
CA ILE A 157 -28.78 8.85 -10.26
C ILE A 157 -28.39 7.42 -10.65
N SER A 158 -28.67 7.08 -11.90
CA SER A 158 -28.15 5.92 -12.59
C SER A 158 -26.63 6.04 -12.71
N LEU A 159 -25.89 5.55 -11.72
CA LEU A 159 -24.43 5.38 -11.78
C LEU A 159 -24.08 4.19 -12.70
N ARG A 160 -24.31 4.36 -14.01
CA ARG A 160 -23.85 3.43 -15.03
C ARG A 160 -22.47 3.87 -15.51
N TRP A 161 -21.44 3.51 -14.75
CA TRP A 161 -20.06 3.57 -15.23
C TRP A 161 -19.92 2.66 -16.47
N LYS A 162 -19.48 3.21 -17.59
CA LYS A 162 -18.98 2.45 -18.74
C LYS A 162 -17.47 2.70 -18.85
N PRO A 163 -16.63 1.65 -18.87
CA PRO A 163 -15.21 1.82 -19.19
C PRO A 163 -15.03 2.28 -20.64
N LEU A 164 -13.97 3.06 -20.90
CA LEU A 164 -13.50 3.32 -22.27
C LEU A 164 -13.03 1.99 -22.87
N GLU A 165 -13.75 1.49 -23.87
CA GLU A 165 -13.22 0.48 -24.79
C GLU A 165 -12.42 1.19 -25.89
N SER A 166 -11.22 0.65 -26.15
CA SER A 166 -10.31 1.07 -27.21
C SER A 166 -10.79 0.64 -28.59
#